data_AF-A0AAE0J947-F1
#
_entry.id   AF-A0AAE0J947-F1
#
_cell.length_a   1.000
_cell.length_b   1.000
_cell.length_c   1.000
_cell.angle_alpha   90.00
_cell.angle_beta   90.00
_cell.angle_gamma   90.00
#
_symmetry.space_group_name_H-M   'P 1'
#
loop_
_entity.id
_entity.type
_entity.pdbx_description
1 polymer ?
#
loop_
_entity_poly.entity_id
_entity_poly.type
_entity_poly.pdbx_seq_one_letter_code
_entity_poly.pdbx_strand_id
1 'polypeptide(L)'
;MGAAVQPMSNSANDLHGLWFSRVARTVSHEIGHCFCLGHCSYYACVMQGTTSVAEDVRQPPYLCPVCLAKITHAMMGVSPETGDNEQAYIVQRYQALMEFCQSWLHVGGEGSRFSPQGVVPLRPFVLIDERALIGARET
;
A
#
# COMPACT_ATOMS: atom_id res chain seq x y z
N MET A 1 36.61 10.91 -15.50
CA MET A 1 36.05 9.84 -16.36
C MET A 1 34.60 9.65 -15.95
N GLY A 2 33.67 10.32 -16.64
CA GLY A 2 32.23 10.22 -16.36
C GLY A 2 31.65 9.05 -17.13
N ALA A 3 31.04 8.09 -16.43
CA ALA A 3 30.33 6.99 -17.07
C ALA A 3 29.13 7.55 -17.86
N ALA A 4 29.09 7.27 -19.15
CA ALA A 4 27.94 7.57 -20.00
C ALA A 4 26.74 6.76 -19.48
N VAL A 5 25.72 7.44 -18.98
CA VAL A 5 24.40 6.85 -18.72
C VAL A 5 23.86 6.41 -20.08
N GLN A 6 23.84 5.09 -20.31
CA GLN A 6 23.20 4.51 -21.50
C GLN A 6 21.70 4.84 -21.45
N PRO A 7 21.08 5.30 -22.54
CA PRO A 7 19.65 5.54 -22.58
C PRO A 7 18.92 4.20 -22.38
N MET A 8 18.05 4.13 -21.38
CA MET A 8 17.17 2.98 -21.19
C MET A 8 16.37 2.75 -22.48
N SER A 9 16.54 1.59 -23.11
CA SER A 9 15.68 1.18 -24.21
C SER A 9 14.27 0.97 -23.68
N ASN A 10 13.37 1.93 -23.90
CA ASN A 10 11.96 1.78 -23.55
C ASN A 10 11.32 0.81 -24.54
N SER A 11 11.31 -0.49 -24.23
CA SER A 11 10.51 -1.42 -25.02
C SER A 11 9.03 -1.05 -24.90
N ALA A 12 8.22 -1.38 -25.90
CA ALA A 12 6.78 -1.13 -25.85
C ALA A 12 6.13 -1.78 -24.61
N ASN A 13 6.66 -2.93 -24.18
CA ASN A 13 6.19 -3.63 -22.98
C ASN A 13 6.54 -2.88 -21.69
N ASP A 14 7.74 -2.29 -21.60
CA ASP A 14 8.14 -1.50 -20.43
C ASP A 14 7.28 -0.25 -20.31
N LEU A 15 7.01 0.43 -21.43
CA LEU A 15 6.14 1.60 -21.45
C LEU A 15 4.70 1.24 -21.06
N HIS A 16 4.19 0.11 -21.55
CA HIS A 16 2.86 -0.40 -21.17
C HIS A 16 2.80 -0.73 -19.67
N GLY A 17 3.82 -1.40 -19.12
CA GLY A 17 3.91 -1.71 -17.69
C GLY A 17 3.95 -0.45 -16.82
N LEU A 18 4.75 0.55 -17.22
CA LEU A 18 4.80 1.85 -16.55
C LEU A 18 3.46 2.57 -16.57
N TRP A 19 2.82 2.64 -17.73
CA TRP A 19 1.49 3.25 -17.88
C TRP A 19 0.46 2.55 -16.99
N PHE A 20 0.38 1.22 -17.07
CA PHE A 20 -0.57 0.44 -16.29
C PHE A 20 -0.34 0.60 -14.79
N SER A 21 0.92 0.60 -14.33
CA SER A 21 1.24 0.78 -12.90
C SER A 21 0.76 2.12 -12.34
N ARG A 22 0.81 3.19 -13.14
CA ARG A 22 0.31 4.52 -12.76
C ARG A 22 -1.22 4.52 -12.70
N VAL A 23 -1.86 4.02 -13.75
CA VAL A 23 -3.32 3.93 -13.81
C VAL A 23 -3.86 3.09 -12.65
N ALA A 24 -3.32 1.91 -12.42
CA ALA A 24 -3.76 1.02 -11.34
C ALA A 24 -3.62 1.68 -9.96
N ARG A 25 -2.53 2.42 -9.72
CA ARG A 25 -2.30 3.15 -8.46
C ARG A 25 -3.30 4.29 -8.28
N THR A 26 -3.45 5.16 -9.28
CA THR A 26 -4.41 6.27 -9.23
C THR A 26 -5.84 5.76 -9.06
N VAL A 27 -6.25 4.74 -9.82
CA VAL A 27 -7.57 4.12 -9.66
C VAL A 27 -7.75 3.56 -8.25
N SER A 28 -6.72 2.91 -7.68
CA SER A 28 -6.79 2.40 -6.30
C SER A 28 -6.93 3.52 -5.26
N HIS A 29 -6.30 4.67 -5.50
CA HIS A 29 -6.43 5.87 -4.67
C HIS A 29 -7.88 6.40 -4.69
N GLU A 30 -8.43 6.59 -5.88
CA GLU A 30 -9.81 7.09 -6.04
C GLU A 30 -10.85 6.09 -5.51
N ILE A 31 -10.63 4.78 -5.67
CA ILE A 31 -11.46 3.75 -5.03
C ILE A 31 -11.42 3.90 -3.51
N GLY A 32 -10.24 4.21 -2.93
CA GLY A 32 -10.13 4.53 -1.51
C GLY A 32 -11.01 5.71 -1.09
N HIS A 33 -11.07 6.76 -1.91
CA HIS A 33 -11.99 7.89 -1.69
C HIS A 33 -13.47 7.45 -1.75
N CYS A 34 -13.84 6.52 -2.65
CA CYS A 34 -15.19 5.94 -2.65
C CYS A 34 -15.56 5.23 -1.33
N PHE A 35 -14.56 4.71 -0.60
CA PHE A 35 -14.72 4.13 0.74
C PHE A 35 -14.49 5.14 1.87
N CYS A 36 -14.65 6.44 1.60
CA CYS A 36 -14.49 7.53 2.58
C CYS A 36 -13.10 7.62 3.23
N LEU A 37 -12.06 7.08 2.58
CA LEU A 37 -10.69 7.32 3.02
C LEU A 37 -10.22 8.68 2.51
N GLY A 38 -9.82 9.58 3.41
CA GLY A 38 -9.09 10.79 3.04
C GLY A 38 -7.62 10.51 2.70
N HIS A 39 -6.87 11.56 2.36
CA HIS A 39 -5.42 11.47 2.23
C HIS A 39 -4.77 10.98 3.53
N CYS A 40 -3.73 10.16 3.41
CA CYS A 40 -3.00 9.58 4.54
C CYS A 40 -1.58 10.16 4.65
N SER A 41 -1.20 10.60 5.84
CA SER A 41 0.14 11.11 6.15
C SER A 41 0.92 10.25 7.17
N TYR A 42 0.32 9.17 7.66
CA TYR A 42 0.87 8.36 8.75
C TYR A 42 2.05 7.48 8.33
N TYR A 43 1.90 6.74 7.24
CA TYR A 43 2.88 5.77 6.73
C TYR A 43 2.87 5.78 5.20
N ALA A 44 3.81 5.04 4.59
CA ALA A 44 3.76 4.78 3.15
C ALA A 44 2.41 4.13 2.80
N CYS A 45 1.61 4.80 1.96
CA CYS A 45 0.24 4.40 1.66
C CYS A 45 -0.16 4.85 0.24
N VAL A 46 -0.96 4.04 -0.44
CA VAL A 46 -1.59 4.43 -1.72
C VAL A 46 -2.52 5.64 -1.56
N MET A 47 -3.01 5.91 -0.34
CA MET A 47 -3.82 7.09 -0.02
C MET A 47 -2.97 8.34 0.29
N GLN A 48 -1.66 8.33 0.11
CA GLN A 48 -0.88 9.57 0.27
C GLN A 48 -1.32 10.60 -0.77
N GLY A 49 -1.46 11.87 -0.36
CA GLY A 49 -1.71 12.95 -1.31
C GLY A 49 -0.53 13.10 -2.27
N THR A 50 -0.79 13.48 -3.52
CA THR A 50 0.25 13.73 -4.53
C THR A 50 0.03 15.07 -5.21
N THR A 51 1.09 15.84 -5.38
CA THR A 51 1.10 17.14 -6.06
C THR A 51 1.90 17.12 -7.36
N SER A 52 2.57 16.01 -7.67
CA SER A 52 3.38 15.86 -8.87
C SER A 52 3.54 14.40 -9.30
N VAL A 53 3.82 14.16 -10.58
CA VAL A 53 4.10 12.81 -11.11
C VAL A 53 5.32 12.18 -10.41
N ALA A 54 6.33 12.99 -10.07
CA ALA A 54 7.51 12.50 -9.36
C ALA A 54 7.19 12.04 -7.92
N GLU A 55 6.19 12.65 -7.28
CA GLU A 55 5.70 12.25 -5.98
C GLU A 55 4.85 10.98 -6.06
N ASP A 56 3.94 10.90 -7.04
CA ASP A 56 3.09 9.73 -7.29
C ASP A 56 3.90 8.44 -7.48
N VAL A 57 4.99 8.51 -8.26
CA VAL A 57 5.87 7.36 -8.52
C VAL A 57 6.56 6.84 -7.25
N ARG A 58 6.71 7.66 -6.20
CA ARG A 58 7.31 7.24 -4.92
C ARG A 58 6.33 6.57 -3.98
N GLN A 59 5.03 6.71 -4.21
CA GLN A 59 4.03 6.12 -3.33
C GLN A 59 4.06 4.59 -3.45
N PRO A 60 3.62 3.83 -2.44
CA PRO A 60 3.49 2.38 -2.55
C PRO A 60 2.12 1.97 -3.13
N PRO A 61 2.02 0.80 -3.80
CA PRO A 61 0.76 0.28 -4.32
C PRO A 61 -0.02 -0.54 -3.26
N TYR A 62 -0.05 -0.07 -2.01
CA TYR A 62 -0.73 -0.75 -0.90
C TYR A 62 -1.28 0.22 0.14
N LEU A 63 -2.30 -0.20 0.89
CA LEU A 63 -2.79 0.51 2.07
C LEU A 63 -1.86 0.29 3.26
N CYS A 64 -1.59 1.36 4.03
CA CYS A 64 -0.93 1.22 5.32
C CYS A 64 -1.85 0.58 6.38
N PRO A 65 -1.32 0.11 7.53
CA PRO A 65 -2.13 -0.52 8.57
C PRO A 65 -3.32 0.33 9.04
N VAL A 66 -3.17 1.66 9.08
CA VAL A 66 -4.25 2.59 9.49
C VAL A 66 -5.39 2.62 8.47
N CYS A 67 -5.08 2.79 7.18
CA CYS A 67 -6.10 2.81 6.14
C CYS A 67 -6.72 1.42 5.92
N LEU A 68 -5.95 0.35 6.14
CA LEU A 68 -6.45 -1.02 6.08
C LEU A 68 -7.45 -1.29 7.21
N ALA A 69 -7.18 -0.87 8.45
CA ALA A 69 -8.14 -0.96 9.55
C ALA A 69 -9.46 -0.22 9.22
N LYS A 70 -9.35 1.03 8.75
CA LYS A 70 -10.53 1.82 8.32
C LYS A 70 -11.39 1.12 7.27
N ILE A 71 -10.78 0.59 6.21
CA ILE A 71 -11.55 -0.06 5.14
C ILE A 71 -12.12 -1.40 5.60
N THR A 72 -11.37 -2.16 6.41
CA THR A 72 -11.86 -3.41 7.01
C THR A 72 -13.05 -3.15 7.92
N HIS A 73 -12.99 -2.12 8.76
CA HIS A 73 -14.10 -1.69 9.61
C HIS A 73 -15.32 -1.31 8.77
N ALA A 74 -15.13 -0.47 7.75
CA ALA A 74 -16.22 0.00 6.88
C ALA A 74 -16.88 -1.12 6.06
N MET A 75 -16.11 -2.14 5.63
CA MET A 75 -16.61 -3.23 4.79
C MET A 75 -17.17 -4.42 5.55
N MET A 76 -16.59 -4.78 6.69
CA MET A 76 -17.03 -5.94 7.46
C MET A 76 -18.18 -5.62 8.41
N GLY A 77 -18.56 -4.35 8.56
CA GLY A 77 -19.68 -3.96 9.42
C GLY A 77 -19.46 -4.41 10.87
N VAL A 78 -18.23 -4.24 11.38
CA VAL A 78 -17.81 -4.73 12.70
C VAL A 78 -18.75 -4.15 13.76
N SER A 79 -19.75 -4.93 14.13
CA SER A 79 -20.69 -4.58 15.18
C SER A 79 -20.22 -5.25 16.48
N PRO A 80 -20.22 -4.53 17.63
CA PRO A 80 -19.78 -5.06 18.93
C PRO A 80 -20.47 -6.37 19.34
N GLU A 81 -21.63 -6.65 18.74
CA GLU A 81 -22.57 -7.71 19.08
C GLU A 81 -22.42 -8.96 18.19
N THR A 82 -21.72 -8.88 17.06
CA THR A 82 -21.47 -10.05 16.17
C THR A 82 -20.17 -10.79 16.51
N GLY A 83 -19.29 -10.18 17.31
CA GLY A 83 -18.01 -10.79 17.71
C GLY A 83 -16.97 -10.84 16.59
N ASP A 84 -17.18 -10.13 15.49
CA ASP A 84 -16.24 -10.06 14.38
C ASP A 84 -14.95 -9.36 14.83
N ASN A 85 -13.85 -10.11 14.81
CA ASN A 85 -12.56 -9.63 15.28
C ASN A 85 -11.77 -9.03 14.12
N GLU A 86 -11.91 -7.72 13.91
CA GLU A 86 -11.14 -6.93 12.93
C GLU A 86 -9.65 -7.27 12.95
N GLN A 87 -9.07 -7.41 14.15
CA GLN A 87 -7.67 -7.73 14.32
C GLN A 87 -7.35 -9.14 13.79
N ALA A 88 -8.21 -10.12 14.01
CA ALA A 88 -8.03 -11.47 13.49
C ALA A 88 -8.05 -11.51 11.96
N TYR A 89 -8.96 -10.76 11.32
CA TYR A 89 -9.00 -10.61 9.86
C TYR A 89 -7.70 -10.00 9.32
N ILE A 90 -7.25 -8.88 9.90
CA ILE A 90 -6.03 -8.19 9.47
C ILE A 90 -4.81 -9.13 9.61
N VAL A 91 -4.71 -9.85 10.72
CA VAL A 91 -3.63 -10.84 10.96
C VAL A 91 -3.67 -11.94 9.91
N GLN A 92 -4.82 -12.57 9.67
CA GLN A 92 -4.97 -13.64 8.69
C GLN A 92 -4.59 -13.17 7.27
N ARG A 93 -5.00 -11.95 6.90
CA ARG A 93 -4.62 -11.33 5.63
C ARG A 93 -3.11 -11.20 5.49
N TYR A 94 -2.41 -10.70 6.52
CA TYR A 94 -0.95 -10.55 6.48
C TYR A 94 -0.21 -11.89 6.50
N GLN A 95 -0.74 -12.89 7.19
CA GLN A 95 -0.20 -14.26 7.15
C GLN A 95 -0.27 -14.83 5.72
N ALA A 96 -1.44 -14.75 5.08
CA ALA A 96 -1.61 -15.19 3.69
C ALA A 96 -0.69 -14.44 2.71
N LEU A 97 -0.53 -13.13 2.89
CA LEU A 97 0.40 -12.34 2.08
C LEU A 97 1.85 -12.76 2.29
N MET A 98 2.25 -13.04 3.53
CA MET A 98 3.59 -13.51 3.87
C MET A 98 3.88 -14.87 3.24
N GLU A 99 2.95 -15.82 3.35
CA GLU A 99 3.05 -17.14 2.72
C GLU A 99 3.18 -17.04 1.20
N PHE A 100 2.37 -16.18 0.58
CA PHE A 100 2.50 -15.87 -0.84
C PHE A 100 3.91 -15.34 -1.15
N CYS A 101 4.36 -14.27 -0.50
CA CYS A 101 5.69 -13.71 -0.73
C CYS A 101 6.82 -14.73 -0.54
N GLN A 102 6.72 -15.60 0.46
CA GLN A 102 7.70 -16.66 0.72
C GLN A 102 7.75 -17.69 -0.42
N SER A 103 6.61 -18.06 -1.01
CA SER A 103 6.58 -18.99 -2.14
C SER A 103 7.29 -18.45 -3.38
N TRP A 104 7.30 -17.13 -3.57
CA TRP A 104 7.94 -16.46 -4.71
C TRP A 104 9.45 -16.18 -4.52
N LEU A 105 10.03 -16.48 -3.35
CA LEU A 105 11.46 -16.27 -3.11
C LEU A 105 12.36 -17.10 -4.04
N HIS A 106 11.88 -18.22 -4.57
CA HIS A 106 12.65 -19.15 -5.41
C HIS A 106 12.50 -18.88 -6.92
N VAL A 107 11.64 -17.95 -7.32
CA VAL A 107 11.27 -17.69 -8.73
C VAL A 107 12.13 -16.57 -9.36
N GLY A 108 12.98 -15.91 -8.58
CA GLY A 108 13.89 -14.86 -9.06
C GLY A 108 15.12 -15.43 -9.78
N GLY A 109 15.21 -15.25 -11.10
CA GLY A 109 16.42 -15.54 -11.88
C GLY A 109 17.63 -14.71 -11.42
N GLU A 110 18.84 -15.16 -11.79
CA GLU A 110 20.14 -14.54 -11.46
C GLU A 110 20.15 -13.03 -11.73
N GLY A 111 19.75 -12.22 -10.74
CA GLY A 111 19.64 -10.77 -10.88
C GLY A 111 18.65 -10.11 -9.92
N SER A 112 17.57 -10.80 -9.51
CA SER A 112 16.62 -10.25 -8.52
C SER A 112 16.99 -10.68 -7.10
N ARG A 113 18.08 -10.10 -6.56
CA ARG A 113 18.32 -10.17 -5.11
C ARG A 113 17.26 -9.30 -4.43
N PHE A 114 16.09 -9.87 -4.14
CA PHE A 114 15.14 -9.27 -3.20
C PHE A 114 15.82 -9.28 -1.83
N SER A 115 16.51 -8.18 -1.51
CA SER A 115 17.18 -8.01 -0.25
C SER A 115 16.10 -7.73 0.81
N PRO A 116 15.95 -8.56 1.85
CA PRO A 116 14.96 -8.34 2.92
C PRO A 116 15.25 -7.11 3.79
N GLN A 117 16.28 -6.32 3.46
CA GLN A 117 16.74 -5.14 4.20
C GLN A 117 15.75 -3.96 4.20
N GLY A 118 14.57 -4.10 3.58
CA GLY A 118 13.49 -3.09 3.56
C GLY A 118 12.36 -3.31 4.56
N VAL A 119 12.41 -4.33 5.42
CA VAL A 119 11.41 -4.47 6.51
C VAL A 119 11.68 -3.38 7.54
N VAL A 120 11.03 -2.22 7.34
CA VAL A 120 10.96 -1.18 8.38
C VAL A 120 10.31 -1.80 9.61
N PRO A 121 10.95 -1.76 10.79
CA PRO A 121 10.38 -2.32 12.01
C PRO A 121 9.06 -1.62 12.30
N LEU A 122 7.98 -2.41 12.39
CA LEU A 122 6.69 -1.94 12.88
C LEU A 122 6.91 -1.40 14.30
N ARG A 123 6.82 -0.08 14.45
CA ARG A 123 6.78 0.56 15.77
C ARG A 123 5.58 0.00 16.55
N PRO A 124 5.69 -0.14 17.88
CA PRO A 124 4.64 -0.73 18.69
C PRO A 124 3.32 0.02 18.49
N PHE A 125 2.29 -0.78 18.20
CA PHE A 125 0.85 -0.50 18.23
C PHE A 125 0.51 0.87 18.81
N VAL A 126 0.35 1.88 17.94
CA VAL A 126 -0.29 3.13 18.34
C VAL A 126 -1.77 2.83 18.36
N LEU A 127 -2.36 2.88 19.56
CA LEU A 127 -3.81 2.91 19.76
C LEU A 127 -4.41 3.80 18.69
N ILE A 128 -5.29 3.23 17.87
CA ILE A 128 -6.05 3.97 16.87
C ILE A 128 -6.80 5.04 17.64
N ASP A 129 -6.36 6.30 17.53
CA ASP A 129 -7.09 7.45 18.06
C ASP A 129 -8.51 7.37 17.48
N GLU A 130 -9.54 7.39 18.32
CA GLU A 130 -10.93 7.39 17.88
C GLU A 130 -11.21 8.55 16.91
N ARG A 131 -10.43 9.64 16.98
CA ARG A 131 -10.46 10.74 16.00
C ARG A 131 -9.96 10.34 14.62
N ALA A 132 -9.07 9.36 14.50
CA ALA A 132 -8.62 8.83 13.22
C ALA A 132 -9.69 7.97 12.54
N LEU A 133 -10.59 7.32 13.29
CA LEU A 133 -11.72 6.56 12.76
C LEU A 133 -12.84 7.48 12.25
N ILE A 134 -13.04 8.65 12.88
CA ILE A 134 -14.15 9.58 12.59
C ILE A 134 -13.74 10.74 11.67
N GLY A 135 -12.49 10.78 11.19
CA GLY A 135 -11.88 11.90 10.43
C GLY A 135 -12.45 12.23 9.04
N ALA A 136 -13.76 12.05 8.81
CA ALA A 136 -14.52 12.65 7.72
C ALA A 136 -15.18 13.95 8.21
N ARG A 137 -14.39 14.94 8.63
CA ARG A 137 -14.75 16.36 8.77
C ARG A 137 -13.56 17.13 9.33
N GLU A 138 -12.76 17.71 8.44
CA GLU A 138 -12.26 19.10 8.51
C GLU A 138 -11.25 19.33 7.39
N THR A 139 -11.49 20.44 6.66
CA THR A 139 -10.81 21.02 5.49
C THR A 139 -10.95 20.31 4.14
#